data_AF-A0A3M1CWD1-F1
#
_entry.id   AF-A0A3M1CWD1-F1
#
_cell.length_a   1.000
_cell.length_b   1.000
_cell.length_c   1.000
_cell.angle_alpha   90.00
_cell.angle_beta   90.00
_cell.angle_gamma   90.00
#
_symmetry.space_group_name_H-M   'P 1'
#
loop_
_entity.id
_entity.type
_entity.pdbx_description
1 polymer ?
#
loop_
_entity_poly.entity_id
_entity_poly.type
_entity_poly.pdbx_seq_one_letter_code
_entity_poly.pdbx_strand_id
1 'polypeptide(L)'
;MPRLDENLIAELVRRRVVSDTFRRLPPEKKRQIYDATIRLFGRYGYDGLAVERICRSSGISKGSFFQYFATKSHLLEFCLLVFDHRLADLFATIQRGDTAGLARRRLVYLYQM
;
A
#
# COMPACT_ATOMS: atom_id res chain seq x y z
N MET A 1 8.76 7.84 -5.96
CA MET A 1 7.49 7.11 -5.79
C MET A 1 6.34 8.08 -5.90
N PRO A 2 5.25 7.73 -6.62
CA PRO A 2 4.04 8.55 -6.62
C PRO A 2 3.56 8.69 -5.18
N ARG A 3 3.16 9.89 -4.77
CA ARG A 3 2.58 10.12 -3.44
C ARG A 3 1.35 9.21 -3.33
N LEU A 4 1.19 8.52 -2.19
CA LEU A 4 -0.11 7.97 -1.82
C LEU A 4 -1.10 9.14 -1.94
N ASP A 5 -2.11 9.00 -2.78
CA ASP A 5 -3.06 10.08 -3.01
C ASP A 5 -3.74 10.42 -1.68
N GLU A 6 -3.52 11.64 -1.18
CA GLU A 6 -4.11 12.09 0.08
C GLU A 6 -5.65 12.09 0.01
N ASN A 7 -6.23 12.23 -1.18
CA ASN A 7 -7.67 12.10 -1.39
C ASN A 7 -8.14 10.66 -1.13
N LEU A 8 -7.40 9.66 -1.61
CA LEU A 8 -7.70 8.24 -1.35
C LEU A 8 -7.61 7.97 0.16
N ILE A 9 -6.55 8.42 0.84
CA ILE A 9 -6.41 8.20 2.28
C ILE A 9 -7.58 8.85 3.05
N ALA A 10 -7.98 10.07 2.68
CA ALA A 10 -9.13 10.73 3.28
C ALA A 10 -10.45 9.98 3.05
N GLU A 11 -10.64 9.38 1.88
CA GLU A 11 -11.79 8.51 1.60
C GLU A 11 -11.77 7.25 2.46
N LEU A 12 -10.63 6.58 2.59
CA LEU A 12 -10.49 5.37 3.38
C LEU A 12 -10.73 5.61 4.87
N VAL A 13 -10.38 6.80 5.38
CA VAL A 13 -10.75 7.22 6.73
C VAL A 13 -12.27 7.36 6.87
N ARG A 14 -12.94 8.01 5.91
CA ARG A 14 -14.41 8.13 5.91
C ARG A 14 -15.11 6.77 5.88
N ARG A 15 -14.55 5.82 5.12
CA ARG A 15 -15.03 4.43 5.02
C ARG A 15 -14.64 3.53 6.19
N ARG A 16 -13.87 4.04 7.17
CA ARG A 16 -13.33 3.30 8.33
C ARG A 16 -12.44 2.11 7.96
N VAL A 17 -11.84 2.14 6.77
CA VAL A 17 -10.83 1.16 6.34
C VAL A 17 -9.51 1.43 7.07
N VAL A 18 -9.13 2.70 7.19
CA VAL A 18 -7.94 3.13 7.94
C VAL A 18 -8.32 4.17 8.99
N SER A 19 -7.54 4.26 10.06
CA SER A 19 -7.78 5.25 11.11
C SER A 19 -7.19 6.64 10.78
N ASP A 20 -7.63 7.66 11.51
CA ASP A 20 -7.02 8.98 11.41
C ASP A 20 -5.56 8.98 11.90
N THR A 21 -5.20 8.11 12.84
CA THR A 21 -3.79 7.91 13.22
C THR A 21 -2.97 7.40 12.04
N PHE A 22 -3.49 6.47 11.25
CA PHE A 22 -2.82 6.00 10.04
C PHE A 22 -2.66 7.13 9.02
N ARG A 23 -3.68 7.98 8.83
CA ARG A 23 -3.60 9.16 7.95
C ARG A 23 -2.47 10.10 8.33
N ARG A 24 -2.20 10.29 9.62
CA ARG A 24 -1.11 11.16 10.12
C ARG A 24 0.28 10.54 10.03
N LEU A 25 0.41 9.27 9.68
CA LEU A 25 1.72 8.64 9.53
C LEU A 25 2.54 9.30 8.41
N PRO A 26 3.86 9.38 8.58
CA PRO A 26 4.76 9.77 7.51
C PRO A 26 4.55 8.89 6.26
N PRO A 27 4.62 9.46 5.04
CA PRO A 27 4.44 8.71 3.79
C PRO A 27 5.34 7.46 3.68
N GLU A 28 6.56 7.54 4.21
CA GLU A 28 7.54 6.45 4.22
C GLU A 28 7.05 5.28 5.05
N LYS A 29 6.38 5.55 6.18
CA LYS A 29 5.86 4.51 7.06
C LYS A 29 4.63 3.82 6.47
N LYS A 30 3.72 4.61 5.86
CA LYS A 30 2.58 4.06 5.09
C LYS A 30 3.07 3.15 3.96
N ARG A 31 4.13 3.57 3.27
CA ARG A 31 4.79 2.80 2.21
C ARG A 31 5.40 1.49 2.73
N GLN A 32 6.15 1.53 3.83
CA GLN A 32 6.71 0.31 4.43
C GLN A 32 5.63 -0.72 4.76
N ILE A 33 4.50 -0.27 5.31
CA ILE A 33 3.35 -1.14 5.61
C ILE A 33 2.78 -1.73 4.31
N TYR A 34 2.55 -0.91 3.29
CA TYR A 34 2.05 -1.36 1.98
C TYR A 34 3.00 -2.38 1.33
N ASP A 35 4.29 -2.07 1.20
CA ASP A 35 5.27 -2.92 0.51
C ASP A 35 5.47 -4.26 1.26
N ALA A 36 5.50 -4.24 2.59
CA ALA A 36 5.55 -5.45 3.41
C ALA A 36 4.30 -6.32 3.18
N THR A 37 3.11 -5.70 3.16
CA THR A 37 1.85 -6.41 2.99
C THR A 37 1.74 -7.05 1.62
N ILE A 38 2.01 -6.30 0.54
CA ILE A 38 1.96 -6.82 -0.84
C ILE A 38 2.94 -7.98 -1.02
N ARG A 39 4.17 -7.87 -0.49
CA ARG A 39 5.19 -8.93 -0.58
C ARG A 39 4.75 -10.20 0.15
N LEU A 40 4.23 -10.05 1.36
CA LEU A 40 3.74 -11.18 2.15
C LEU A 40 2.50 -11.82 1.52
N PHE A 41 1.57 -11.01 1.02
CA PHE A 41 0.38 -11.49 0.34
C PHE A 41 0.73 -12.27 -0.93
N GLY A 42 1.65 -11.76 -1.76
CA GLY A 42 2.11 -12.47 -2.95
C GLY A 42 2.82 -13.79 -2.65
N ARG A 43 3.44 -13.92 -1.47
CA ARG A 43 4.15 -15.14 -1.07
C ARG A 43 3.26 -16.18 -0.36
N TYR A 44 2.27 -15.74 0.39
CA TYR A 44 1.53 -16.60 1.33
C TYR A 44 0.01 -16.60 1.14
N GLY A 45 -0.52 -15.77 0.23
CA GLY A 45 -1.95 -15.59 0.05
C GLY A 45 -2.64 -14.93 1.25
N TYR A 46 -3.98 -14.94 1.24
CA TYR A 46 -4.81 -14.30 2.27
C TYR A 46 -4.71 -14.98 3.64
N ASP A 47 -4.78 -16.31 3.68
CA ASP A 47 -4.78 -17.06 4.93
C ASP A 47 -3.41 -17.05 5.61
N GLY A 48 -2.34 -17.11 4.81
CA GLY A 48 -0.97 -17.02 5.31
C GLY A 48 -0.52 -15.61 5.71
N LEU A 49 -1.37 -14.59 5.52
CA LEU A 49 -1.09 -13.21 5.93
C LEU A 49 -1.46 -12.97 7.40
N ALA A 50 -0.60 -13.42 8.31
CA ALA A 50 -0.75 -13.20 9.75
C ALA A 50 -0.36 -11.76 10.16
N VAL A 51 -1.11 -11.17 11.10
CA VAL A 51 -0.84 -9.82 11.64
C VAL A 51 0.56 -9.73 12.25
N GLU A 52 1.01 -10.74 13.00
CA GLU A 52 2.38 -10.74 13.55
C GLU A 52 3.45 -10.66 12.46
N ARG A 53 3.22 -11.34 11.32
CA ARG A 53 4.17 -11.35 10.19
C ARG A 53 4.22 -9.99 9.51
N ILE A 54 3.06 -9.35 9.33
CA ILE A 54 2.96 -7.98 8.81
C ILE A 54 3.70 -7.01 9.74
N CYS A 55 3.40 -7.05 11.04
CA CYS A 55 4.04 -6.19 12.05
C CYS A 55 5.56 -6.33 12.01
N ARG A 56 6.07 -7.56 12.02
CA ARG A 56 7.51 -7.85 11.94
C ARG A 56 8.12 -7.31 10.64
N SER A 57 7.47 -7.54 9.50
CA SER A 57 8.00 -7.14 8.19
C SER A 57 7.91 -5.63 7.92
N SER A 58 6.99 -4.92 8.57
CA SER A 58 6.78 -3.47 8.41
C SER A 58 7.39 -2.63 9.54
N GLY A 59 7.99 -3.29 10.54
CA GLY A 59 8.61 -2.65 11.69
C GLY A 59 7.61 -1.83 12.51
N ILE A 60 6.40 -2.35 12.72
CA ILE A 60 5.39 -1.76 13.62
C ILE A 60 5.03 -2.75 14.72
N SER A 61 4.59 -2.23 15.87
CA SER A 61 4.05 -3.08 16.94
C SER A 61 2.65 -3.60 16.58
N LYS A 62 2.21 -4.66 17.26
CA LYS A 62 0.82 -5.17 17.14
C LYS A 62 -0.21 -4.14 17.63
N GLY A 63 0.12 -3.36 18.68
CA GLY A 63 -0.73 -2.27 19.14
C GLY A 63 -0.89 -1.16 18.08
N SER A 64 0.22 -0.77 17.44
CA SER A 64 0.19 0.20 16.33
C SER A 64 -0.64 -0.32 15.16
N PHE A 65 -0.53 -1.60 14.82
CA PHE A 65 -1.36 -2.21 13.77
C PHE A 65 -2.86 -2.01 14.06
N PHE A 66 -3.31 -2.37 15.26
CA PHE A 66 -4.73 -2.25 15.62
C PHE A 66 -5.19 -0.81 15.82
N GLN A 67 -4.26 0.12 16.08
CA GLN A 67 -4.54 1.55 16.03
C GLN A 67 -4.77 2.04 14.59
N TYR A 68 -4.16 1.41 13.58
CA TYR A 68 -4.25 1.80 12.18
C TYR A 68 -5.40 1.12 11.42
N PHE A 69 -5.59 -0.17 11.67
CA PHE A 69 -6.53 -1.04 10.97
C PHE A 69 -7.29 -1.90 11.96
N ALA A 70 -8.61 -2.02 11.80
CA ALA A 70 -9.41 -2.89 12.65
C ALA A 70 -9.09 -4.39 12.41
N THR A 71 -8.79 -4.76 11.17
CA THR A 71 -8.55 -6.15 10.75
C THR A 71 -7.45 -6.24 9.68
N LYS A 72 -6.90 -7.45 9.46
CA LYS A 72 -6.02 -7.71 8.31
C LYS A 72 -6.72 -7.47 6.96
N SER A 73 -8.04 -7.64 6.90
CA SER A 73 -8.85 -7.41 5.71
C SER A 73 -8.90 -5.94 5.35
N HIS A 74 -9.03 -5.04 6.33
CA HIS A 74 -8.96 -3.59 6.11
C HIS A 74 -7.59 -3.14 5.58
N LEU A 75 -6.51 -3.71 6.11
CA LEU A 75 -5.16 -3.46 5.57
C LEU A 75 -5.06 -3.93 4.11
N LEU A 76 -5.62 -5.09 3.78
CA LEU A 76 -5.63 -5.58 2.41
C LEU A 76 -6.50 -4.74 1.48
N GLU A 77 -7.67 -4.29 1.93
CA GLU A 77 -8.52 -3.37 1.17
C GLU A 77 -7.77 -2.07 0.86
N PHE A 78 -7.09 -1.48 1.85
CA PHE A 78 -6.20 -0.33 1.62
C PHE A 78 -5.15 -0.64 0.54
N CYS A 79 -4.49 -1.79 0.62
CA CYS A 79 -3.46 -2.18 -0.34
C CYS A 79 -4.03 -2.36 -1.76
N LEU A 80 -5.19 -2.98 -1.89
CA LEU A 80 -5.86 -3.20 -3.18
C LEU A 80 -6.28 -1.89 -3.82
N LEU A 81 -6.85 -0.96 -3.06
CA LEU A 81 -7.29 0.35 -3.59
C LEU A 81 -6.10 1.22 -3.99
N VAL A 82 -5.00 1.18 -3.22
CA VAL A 82 -3.75 1.84 -3.62
C VAL A 82 -3.19 1.21 -4.91
N PHE A 83 -3.26 -0.11 -5.04
CA PHE A 83 -2.80 -0.80 -6.24
C PHE A 83 -3.64 -0.45 -7.46
N ASP A 84 -4.97 -0.40 -7.32
CA ASP A 84 -5.91 -0.04 -8.38
C ASP A 84 -5.64 1.37 -8.91
N HIS A 85 -5.47 2.36 -8.02
CA HIS A 85 -5.06 3.71 -8.42
C HIS A 85 -3.73 3.73 -9.19
N ARG A 86 -2.76 2.90 -8.80
CA ARG A 86 -1.47 2.80 -9.52
C ARG A 86 -1.62 2.15 -10.89
N LEU A 87 -2.52 1.18 -11.03
CA LEU A 87 -2.83 0.55 -12.31
C LEU A 87 -3.52 1.55 -13.24
N ALA A 88 -4.49 2.33 -12.75
CA ALA A 88 -5.16 3.36 -13.54
C ALA A 88 -4.16 4.39 -14.11
N ASP A 89 -3.22 4.86 -13.28
CA ASP A 89 -2.12 5.73 -13.72
C ASP A 89 -1.23 5.08 -14.80
N LEU A 90 -0.92 3.80 -14.62
CA LEU A 90 -0.09 3.05 -15.55
C LEU A 90 -0.80 2.89 -16.90
N PHE A 91 -2.06 2.49 -16.90
CA PHE A 91 -2.87 2.40 -18.11
C PHE A 91 -2.96 3.74 -18.83
N ALA A 92 -3.16 4.85 -18.10
CA ALA A 92 -3.17 6.18 -18.69
C ALA A 92 -1.83 6.56 -19.34
N THR A 93 -0.71 6.10 -18.78
CA THR A 93 0.63 6.31 -19.37
C THR A 93 0.82 5.48 -20.65
N ILE A 94 0.38 4.21 -20.63
CA ILE A 94 0.42 3.31 -21.80
C ILE A 94 -0.42 3.89 -22.94
N GLN A 95 -1.65 4.33 -22.66
CA GLN A 95 -2.55 4.90 -23.67
C GLN A 95 -1.99 6.16 -24.32
N ARG A 96 -1.24 6.98 -23.58
CA ARG A 96 -0.57 8.17 -24.12
C ARG A 96 0.69 7.86 -24.94
N GLY A 97 1.10 6.60 -25.03
CA GLY A 97 2.33 6.20 -25.73
C GLY A 97 3.62 6.68 -25.05
N ASP A 98 3.57 7.04 -23.76
CA ASP A 98 4.72 7.58 -23.03
C ASP A 98 5.68 6.46 -22.56
N THR A 99 6.54 6.03 -23.48
CA THR A 99 7.60 5.03 -23.25
C THR A 99 8.63 5.49 -22.22
N ALA A 100 8.90 6.80 -22.10
CA ALA A 100 9.79 7.34 -21.08
C ALA A 100 9.18 7.20 -19.67
N GLY A 101 7.88 7.43 -19.53
CA GLY A 101 7.12 7.18 -18.31
C GLY A 101 7.14 5.71 -17.88
N LEU A 102 7.02 4.80 -18.85
CA LEU A 102 7.11 3.35 -18.62
C LEU A 102 8.51 2.91 -18.18
N ALA A 103 9.56 3.37 -18.87
CA ALA A 103 10.95 3.06 -18.53
C ALA A 103 11.32 3.57 -17.12
N ARG A 104 10.94 4.82 -16.79
CA ARG A 104 11.19 5.42 -15.47
C ARG A 104 10.51 4.64 -14.35
N ARG A 105 9.27 4.16 -14.56
CA ARG A 105 8.57 3.34 -13.57
C ARG A 105 9.18 1.94 -13.45
N ARG A 106 9.56 1.31 -14.57
CA ARG A 106 10.13 -0.05 -14.58
C ARG A 106 11.49 -0.13 -13.90
N LEU A 107 12.34 0.88 -14.06
CA LEU A 107 13.61 0.97 -13.33
C LEU A 107 13.39 1.01 -11.81
N VAL A 108 12.42 1.79 -11.32
CA VAL A 108 12.11 1.82 -9.87
C VAL A 108 11.67 0.46 -9.32
N TYR A 109 10.96 -0.35 -10.10
CA TYR A 109 10.58 -1.71 -9.70
C TYR A 109 11.75 -2.70 -9.70
N LEU A 110 12.69 -2.56 -10.65
CA LEU A 110 13.86 -3.44 -10.75
C LEU A 110 14.93 -3.15 -9.69
N TYR A 111 14.99 -1.92 -9.16
CA TYR A 111 15.92 -1.52 -8.09
C TYR A 111 15.36 -1.73 -6.66
N GLN A 112 14.16 -2.29 -6.50
CA GLN A 112 13.55 -2.58 -5.20
C GLN A 112 13.19 -4.06 -4.96
N MET A 113 13.61 -4.96 -5.86
CA MET A 113 13.77 -6.40 -5.56
C MET A 113 15.16 -6.65 -4.97
#